data_AF-V9DWH4-F1
#
_entry.id   AF-V9DWH4-F1
#
_cell.length_a   1.000
_cell.length_b   1.000
_cell.length_c   1.000
_cell.angle_alpha   90.00
_cell.angle_beta   90.00
_cell.angle_gamma   90.00
#
_symmetry.space_group_name_H-M   'P 1'
#
loop_
_entity.id
_entity.type
_entity.pdbx_description
1 polymer ?
#
loop_
_entity_poly.entity_id
_entity_poly.type
_entity_poly.pdbx_seq_one_letter_code
_entity_poly.pdbx_strand_id
1 'polypeptide(L)'
;MKAGVIMYNEAGGSSNNGMCIGTYTNDPINFMVGGSTGMLFNTSKRLAVNRVSPEATIHSGGAVWADDAFHCKANAANMAYYRWNWLQSGYPAIGNHVNSSTIRIGICDASYSWTGYAPVYGGAYTNGSDRRIKKDITDCPYGLSTVLGMKPRKYTLLQDDTIHIGFVAQELKQVCAIPVSGDPNSPLHPETGLPPDPMGIDLASLTAVLCKAIQEQNQLITDLRARIEILERKTKLMPAL
;
A
#
# COMPACT_ATOMS: atom_id res chain seq x y z
N MET A 1 19.25 -49.29 -2.34
CA MET A 1 19.17 -49.17 -3.80
C MET A 1 20.21 -48.15 -4.25
N LYS A 2 21.19 -48.53 -5.09
CA LYS A 2 22.13 -47.55 -5.66
C LYS A 2 21.51 -47.04 -6.96
N ALA A 3 20.97 -45.82 -6.94
CA ALA A 3 20.54 -45.12 -8.14
C ALA A 3 21.68 -44.19 -8.57
N GLY A 4 22.08 -44.26 -9.83
CA GLY A 4 23.13 -43.40 -10.39
C GLY A 4 22.80 -43.01 -11.82
N VAL A 5 22.87 -41.72 -12.12
CA VAL A 5 22.93 -41.19 -13.49
C VAL A 5 24.33 -40.59 -13.63
N ILE A 6 25.19 -41.24 -14.41
CA ILE A 6 26.55 -40.77 -14.71
C ILE A 6 26.52 -40.16 -16.11
N MET A 7 27.11 -38.98 -16.22
CA MET A 7 26.97 -38.11 -17.37
C MET A 7 28.33 -37.40 -17.57
N TYR A 8 29.03 -37.68 -18.68
CA TYR A 8 30.34 -37.13 -19.02
C TYR A 8 30.23 -36.03 -20.09
N ASN A 9 31.07 -35.01 -20.00
CA ASN A 9 31.30 -34.04 -21.09
C ASN A 9 32.57 -34.43 -21.86
N GLU A 10 32.54 -34.42 -23.19
CA GLU A 10 33.79 -34.46 -23.96
C GLU A 10 34.43 -33.06 -24.00
N ALA A 11 35.76 -32.99 -24.02
CA ALA A 11 36.48 -31.73 -24.05
C ALA A 11 36.28 -31.01 -25.39
N GLY A 12 35.53 -29.90 -25.41
CA GLY A 12 35.54 -28.98 -26.56
C GLY A 12 34.66 -27.73 -26.44
N GLY A 13 35.24 -26.53 -26.46
CA GLY A 13 34.57 -25.26 -26.84
C GLY A 13 33.66 -24.55 -25.80
N SER A 14 33.91 -23.26 -25.58
CA SER A 14 33.31 -22.42 -24.53
C SER A 14 31.84 -22.00 -24.72
N SER A 15 31.09 -22.57 -25.67
CA SER A 15 29.76 -22.04 -26.03
C SER A 15 28.65 -23.06 -26.28
N ASN A 16 28.86 -24.38 -26.11
CA ASN A 16 27.79 -25.40 -26.30
C ASN A 16 27.84 -26.61 -25.35
N ASN A 17 28.60 -26.55 -24.24
CA ASN A 17 28.84 -27.73 -23.37
C ASN A 17 27.82 -27.86 -22.24
N GLY A 18 26.58 -28.23 -22.58
CA GLY A 18 25.55 -28.56 -21.62
C GLY A 18 25.14 -30.03 -21.72
N MET A 19 25.09 -30.72 -20.58
CA MET A 19 24.37 -31.99 -20.49
C MET A 19 22.88 -31.70 -20.29
N CYS A 20 22.02 -32.21 -21.17
CA CYS A 20 20.57 -32.00 -21.08
C CYS A 20 19.84 -33.33 -20.83
N ILE A 21 18.80 -33.28 -20.00
CA ILE A 21 17.82 -34.35 -19.84
C ILE A 21 16.49 -33.79 -20.32
N GLY A 22 15.87 -34.47 -21.29
CA GLY A 22 14.55 -34.09 -21.77
C GLY A 22 14.04 -34.98 -22.88
N THR A 23 12.99 -34.51 -23.54
CA THR A 23 12.38 -35.19 -24.69
C THR A 23 12.34 -34.27 -25.92
N TYR A 24 12.37 -34.87 -27.11
CA TYR A 24 12.12 -34.19 -28.39
C TYR A 24 10.63 -34.18 -28.77
N THR A 25 9.78 -34.90 -28.02
CA THR A 25 8.33 -35.00 -28.23
C THR A 25 7.58 -34.06 -27.28
N ASN A 26 6.26 -33.98 -27.42
CA ASN A 26 5.37 -33.23 -26.53
C ASN A 26 5.07 -33.99 -25.23
N ASP A 27 6.03 -34.75 -24.70
CA ASP A 27 5.85 -35.48 -23.44
C ASP A 27 6.43 -34.68 -22.27
N PRO A 28 5.80 -34.70 -21.08
CA PRO A 28 6.34 -34.05 -19.90
C PRO A 28 7.56 -34.80 -19.34
N ILE A 29 8.51 -34.06 -18.78
CA ILE A 29 9.61 -34.64 -18.01
C ILE A 29 9.14 -34.75 -16.56
N ASN A 30 9.03 -35.97 -16.03
CA ASN A 30 8.52 -36.22 -14.68
C ASN A 30 9.63 -36.72 -13.75
N PHE A 31 9.67 -36.16 -12.54
CA PHE A 31 10.44 -36.67 -11.41
C PHE A 31 9.44 -37.27 -10.41
N MET A 32 9.45 -38.60 -10.29
CA MET A 32 8.44 -39.36 -9.55
C MET A 32 8.99 -39.93 -8.24
N VAL A 33 8.15 -39.99 -7.22
CA VAL A 33 8.41 -40.69 -5.96
C VAL A 33 7.14 -41.45 -5.56
N GLY A 34 7.26 -42.70 -5.12
CA GLY A 34 6.11 -43.49 -4.66
C GLY A 34 5.02 -43.71 -5.71
N GLY A 35 5.37 -43.75 -6.99
CA GLY A 35 4.41 -43.95 -8.10
C GLY A 35 3.65 -42.68 -8.53
N SER A 36 3.98 -41.51 -8.00
CA SER A 36 3.36 -40.22 -8.36
C SER A 36 4.40 -39.18 -8.77
N THR A 37 4.01 -38.22 -9.62
CA THR A 37 4.88 -37.10 -10.01
C THR A 37 5.02 -36.10 -8.86
N GLY A 38 6.24 -35.91 -8.37
CA GLY A 38 6.59 -34.90 -7.37
C GLY A 38 7.08 -33.58 -7.97
N MET A 39 7.69 -33.61 -9.15
CA MET A 39 8.11 -32.42 -9.91
C MET A 39 8.05 -32.72 -11.41
N LEU A 40 7.69 -31.73 -12.23
CA LEU A 40 7.71 -31.89 -13.68
C LEU A 40 8.06 -30.62 -14.44
N PHE A 41 8.49 -30.80 -15.69
CA PHE A 41 8.31 -29.82 -16.75
C PHE A 41 7.19 -30.27 -17.68
N ASN A 42 6.17 -29.44 -17.86
CA ASN A 42 5.07 -29.77 -18.76
C ASN A 42 5.42 -29.43 -20.23
N THR A 43 4.51 -29.72 -21.15
CA THR A 43 4.67 -29.45 -22.60
C THR A 43 4.83 -27.96 -22.92
N SER A 44 4.38 -27.07 -22.04
CA SER A 44 4.57 -25.62 -22.15
C SER A 44 5.85 -25.12 -21.47
N LYS A 45 6.78 -26.02 -21.10
CA LYS A 45 8.06 -25.72 -20.44
C LYS A 45 7.90 -25.05 -19.06
N ARG A 46 6.78 -25.29 -18.38
CA ARG A 46 6.53 -24.78 -17.02
C ARG A 46 7.04 -25.77 -15.98
N LEU A 47 7.77 -25.28 -14.99
CA LEU A 47 8.21 -26.05 -13.83
C LEU A 47 7.06 -26.16 -12.83
N ALA A 48 6.72 -27.39 -12.44
CA ALA A 48 5.75 -27.66 -11.38
C ALA A 48 6.38 -28.52 -10.29
N VAL A 49 6.07 -28.24 -9.02
CA VAL A 49 6.40 -29.08 -7.87
C VAL A 49 5.11 -29.41 -7.15
N ASN A 50 4.87 -30.69 -6.86
CA ASN A 50 3.65 -31.22 -6.27
C ASN A 50 2.36 -30.83 -7.04
N ARG A 51 2.44 -30.76 -8.38
CA ARG A 51 1.31 -30.44 -9.27
C ARG A 51 1.57 -30.98 -10.68
N VAL A 52 0.53 -31.42 -11.38
CA VAL A 52 0.64 -31.98 -12.75
C VAL A 52 0.12 -31.06 -13.87
N SER A 53 -0.60 -30.00 -13.51
CA SER A 53 -1.16 -29.01 -14.46
C SER A 53 -0.76 -27.58 -14.06
N PRO A 54 0.46 -27.12 -14.36
CA PRO A 54 0.93 -25.78 -13.98
C PRO A 54 0.33 -24.67 -14.85
N GLU A 55 -0.20 -23.65 -14.19
CA GLU A 55 -0.76 -22.42 -14.82
C GLU A 55 0.25 -21.26 -14.93
N ALA A 56 1.41 -21.37 -14.28
CA ALA A 56 2.45 -20.35 -14.24
C ALA A 56 3.80 -20.95 -14.65
N THR A 57 4.76 -20.11 -15.04
CA THR A 57 6.13 -20.54 -15.42
C THR A 57 6.79 -21.40 -14.36
N ILE A 58 6.58 -21.05 -13.08
CA ILE A 58 6.94 -21.86 -11.91
C ILE A 58 5.67 -21.99 -11.06
N HIS A 59 5.23 -23.21 -10.77
CA HIS A 59 4.01 -23.47 -10.00
C HIS A 59 4.27 -24.48 -8.88
N SER A 60 4.24 -24.01 -7.64
CA SER A 60 4.23 -24.89 -6.47
C SER A 60 2.79 -25.27 -6.10
N GLY A 61 2.50 -26.57 -6.03
CA GLY A 61 1.23 -27.09 -5.50
C GLY A 61 1.13 -27.00 -3.97
N GLY A 62 2.15 -26.46 -3.28
CA GLY A 62 2.18 -26.24 -1.84
C GLY A 62 2.92 -24.96 -1.45
N ALA A 63 3.21 -24.79 -0.17
CA ALA A 63 3.96 -23.65 0.34
C ALA A 63 5.37 -23.58 -0.27
N VAL A 64 5.86 -22.36 -0.48
CA VAL A 64 7.25 -22.11 -0.89
C VAL A 64 7.97 -21.45 0.27
N TRP A 65 8.99 -22.14 0.78
CA TRP A 65 9.92 -21.62 1.79
C TRP A 65 11.20 -21.17 1.11
N ALA A 66 11.71 -19.99 1.45
CA ALA A 66 12.98 -19.47 0.94
C ALA A 66 13.81 -18.98 2.13
N ASP A 67 15.05 -19.47 2.26
CA ASP A 67 15.94 -19.11 3.38
C ASP A 67 16.60 -17.74 3.22
N ASP A 68 16.57 -17.17 2.01
CA ASP A 68 17.16 -15.85 1.70
C ASP A 68 16.11 -14.89 1.13
N ALA A 69 15.83 -14.96 -0.18
CA ALA A 69 14.91 -14.01 -0.83
C ALA A 69 14.05 -14.63 -1.93
N PHE A 70 12.86 -14.05 -2.13
CA PHE A 70 12.04 -14.26 -3.32
C PHE A 70 12.25 -13.09 -4.29
N HIS A 71 13.31 -13.11 -5.10
CA HIS A 71 13.73 -11.94 -5.89
C HIS A 71 12.89 -11.75 -7.16
N CYS A 72 12.31 -10.56 -7.35
CA CYS A 72 11.75 -10.13 -8.64
C CYS A 72 12.67 -9.06 -9.26
N LYS A 73 13.33 -9.37 -10.38
CA LYS A 73 14.30 -8.48 -11.05
C LYS A 73 13.62 -7.35 -11.86
N ALA A 74 12.36 -7.02 -11.60
CA ALA A 74 11.72 -5.84 -12.19
C ALA A 74 12.27 -4.58 -11.49
N ASN A 75 13.54 -4.30 -11.72
CA ASN A 75 14.29 -3.24 -11.05
C ASN A 75 14.16 -1.93 -11.82
N ALA A 76 12.92 -1.44 -11.91
CA ALA A 76 12.60 -0.15 -12.50
C ALA A 76 11.90 0.70 -11.44
N ALA A 77 12.26 1.98 -11.42
CA ALA A 77 11.63 2.95 -10.54
C ALA A 77 10.11 3.00 -10.87
N ASN A 78 9.27 3.01 -9.83
CA ASN A 78 7.82 3.21 -9.90
C ASN A 78 7.03 2.02 -10.44
N MET A 79 7.49 0.79 -10.17
CA MET A 79 6.81 -0.42 -10.60
C MET A 79 6.49 -1.33 -9.42
N ALA A 80 5.43 -2.13 -9.57
CA ALA A 80 5.10 -3.21 -8.66
C ALA A 80 6.19 -4.30 -8.70
N TYR A 81 6.58 -4.85 -7.54
CA TYR A 81 7.59 -5.90 -7.46
C TYR A 81 6.95 -7.27 -7.28
N TYR A 82 5.93 -7.33 -6.43
CA TYR A 82 5.11 -8.52 -6.22
C TYR A 82 3.70 -8.18 -6.66
N ARG A 83 3.11 -9.06 -7.46
CA ARG A 83 1.70 -9.00 -7.82
C ARG A 83 1.07 -10.36 -7.66
N TRP A 84 -0.19 -10.38 -7.30
CA TRP A 84 -0.98 -11.61 -7.22
C TRP A 84 -1.92 -11.69 -8.41
N ASN A 85 -1.95 -12.83 -9.08
CA ASN A 85 -2.86 -13.05 -10.21
C ASN A 85 -4.25 -13.39 -9.68
N TRP A 86 -5.08 -12.37 -9.52
CA TRP A 86 -6.48 -12.54 -9.12
C TRP A 86 -7.42 -12.49 -10.35
N LEU A 87 -7.10 -11.64 -11.33
CA LEU A 87 -7.89 -11.36 -12.55
C LEU A 87 -6.91 -11.04 -13.71
N GLN A 88 -7.34 -11.16 -14.97
CA GLN A 88 -6.50 -10.84 -16.14
C GLN A 88 -6.15 -9.34 -16.27
N SER A 89 -6.62 -8.50 -15.35
CA SER A 89 -6.31 -7.07 -15.17
C SER A 89 -6.55 -6.69 -13.70
N GLY A 90 -5.94 -5.60 -13.22
CA GLY A 90 -6.20 -5.09 -11.87
C GLY A 90 -5.53 -5.93 -10.76
N TYR A 91 -4.24 -6.24 -10.92
CA TYR A 91 -3.50 -7.10 -10.01
C TYR A 91 -3.21 -6.36 -8.69
N PRO A 92 -3.61 -6.90 -7.52
CA PRO A 92 -3.10 -6.39 -6.26
C PRO A 92 -1.58 -6.59 -6.23
N ALA A 93 -0.87 -5.59 -5.73
CA ALA A 93 0.58 -5.56 -5.79
C ALA A 93 1.23 -4.77 -4.66
N ILE A 94 2.49 -5.11 -4.38
CA ILE A 94 3.39 -4.41 -3.47
C ILE A 94 4.68 -4.05 -4.21
N GLY A 95 5.17 -2.84 -4.01
CA GLY A 95 6.42 -2.36 -4.60
C GLY A 95 6.89 -1.05 -3.98
N ASN A 96 7.85 -0.42 -4.65
CA ASN A 96 8.39 0.87 -4.22
C ASN A 96 7.53 2.03 -4.72
N HIS A 97 7.36 3.06 -3.89
CA HIS A 97 6.85 4.36 -4.31
C HIS A 97 8.00 5.36 -4.56
N VAL A 98 8.21 5.75 -5.82
CA VAL A 98 9.38 6.56 -6.22
C VAL A 98 9.47 7.94 -5.59
N ASN A 99 8.34 8.52 -5.20
CA ASN A 99 8.30 9.88 -4.68
C ASN A 99 8.55 9.96 -3.17
N SER A 100 8.73 8.83 -2.48
CA SER A 100 8.68 8.82 -1.02
C SER A 100 9.63 7.83 -0.33
N SER A 101 10.37 6.99 -1.07
CA SER A 101 11.14 5.87 -0.46
C SER A 101 10.26 5.01 0.46
N THR A 102 8.95 4.92 0.18
CA THR A 102 8.00 4.12 0.94
C THR A 102 7.60 2.87 0.18
N ILE A 103 7.03 1.93 0.90
CA ILE A 103 6.31 0.81 0.31
C ILE A 103 4.96 1.30 -0.22
N ARG A 104 4.60 0.90 -1.44
CA ARG A 104 3.26 1.08 -2.01
C ARG A 104 2.53 -0.26 -2.01
N ILE A 105 1.29 -0.22 -1.54
CA ILE A 105 0.30 -1.28 -1.76
C ILE A 105 -0.74 -0.70 -2.72
N GLY A 106 -0.97 -1.37 -3.84
CA GLY A 106 -1.77 -0.80 -4.92
C GLY A 106 -2.23 -1.83 -5.94
N ILE A 107 -2.79 -1.32 -7.03
CA ILE A 107 -3.19 -2.12 -8.19
C ILE A 107 -2.23 -1.83 -9.34
N CYS A 108 -1.79 -2.85 -10.06
CA CYS A 108 -0.97 -2.72 -11.26
C CYS A 108 -1.57 -3.41 -12.50
N ASP A 109 -1.05 -3.09 -13.68
CA ASP A 109 -1.34 -3.77 -14.95
C ASP A 109 -0.45 -5.01 -15.17
N ALA A 110 -0.55 -5.63 -16.35
CA ALA A 110 0.27 -6.79 -16.73
C ALA A 110 1.76 -6.46 -16.91
N SER A 111 2.08 -5.18 -17.11
CA SER A 111 3.42 -4.61 -17.26
C SER A 111 4.00 -4.10 -15.94
N TYR A 112 3.32 -4.34 -14.80
CA TYR A 112 3.70 -3.87 -13.45
C TYR A 112 3.63 -2.35 -13.24
N SER A 113 2.97 -1.62 -14.16
CA SER A 113 2.68 -0.19 -13.98
C SER A 113 1.56 -0.02 -12.97
N TRP A 114 1.72 0.91 -12.03
CA TRP A 114 0.64 1.23 -11.09
C TRP A 114 -0.56 1.85 -11.82
N THR A 115 -1.75 1.28 -11.62
CA THR A 115 -3.01 1.71 -12.27
C THR A 115 -4.07 2.17 -11.27
N GLY A 116 -3.82 1.98 -9.98
CA GLY A 116 -4.74 2.43 -8.94
C GLY A 116 -4.30 2.11 -7.52
N TYR A 117 -5.21 2.39 -6.60
CA TYR A 117 -5.09 2.08 -5.18
C TYR A 117 -5.76 0.75 -4.87
N ALA A 118 -5.17 -0.02 -3.94
CA ALA A 118 -5.76 -1.25 -3.44
C ALA A 118 -6.30 -1.00 -2.03
N PRO A 119 -7.60 -1.22 -1.76
CA PRO A 119 -8.11 -1.19 -0.40
C PRO A 119 -7.44 -2.30 0.42
N VAL A 120 -6.88 -1.93 1.58
CA VAL A 120 -6.23 -2.87 2.51
C VAL A 120 -7.10 -3.00 3.76
N TYR A 121 -7.57 -4.21 4.04
CA TYR A 121 -8.22 -4.53 5.31
C TYR A 121 -7.15 -4.91 6.34
N GLY A 122 -7.08 -4.19 7.45
CA GLY A 122 -6.09 -4.41 8.49
C GLY A 122 -6.56 -3.89 9.85
N GLY A 123 -5.82 -4.26 10.91
CA GLY A 123 -6.03 -3.72 12.25
C GLY A 123 -5.50 -2.29 12.41
N ALA A 124 -5.38 -1.82 13.66
CA ALA A 124 -4.85 -0.49 13.94
C ALA A 124 -3.43 -0.29 13.37
N TYR A 125 -3.21 0.87 12.75
CA TYR A 125 -1.91 1.27 12.22
C TYR A 125 -1.18 2.16 13.24
N THR A 126 0.03 1.75 13.63
CA THR A 126 0.83 2.47 14.63
C THR A 126 1.97 3.22 13.95
N ASN A 127 1.88 4.55 13.95
CA ASN A 127 2.95 5.42 13.45
C ASN A 127 4.12 5.49 14.45
N GLY A 128 5.35 5.35 13.96
CA GLY A 128 6.55 5.62 14.76
C GLY A 128 6.55 7.07 15.25
N SER A 129 6.63 7.29 16.57
CA SER A 129 6.50 8.64 17.16
C SER A 129 7.53 8.98 18.24
N ASP A 130 8.59 8.17 18.36
CA ASP A 130 9.66 8.34 19.34
C ASP A 130 10.35 9.70 19.20
N ARG A 131 10.73 10.34 20.32
CA ARG A 131 11.43 11.63 20.31
C ARG A 131 12.75 11.56 19.53
N ARG A 132 13.44 10.41 19.56
CA ARG A 132 14.76 10.21 18.91
C ARG A 132 14.69 10.18 17.39
N ILE A 133 13.51 9.95 16.82
CA ILE A 133 13.28 9.98 15.36
C ILE A 133 12.65 11.31 14.90
N LYS A 134 12.58 12.31 15.80
CA LYS A 134 12.01 13.63 15.53
C LYS A 134 13.08 14.71 15.71
N LYS A 135 12.99 15.77 14.91
CA LYS A 135 13.78 16.99 15.00
C LYS A 135 12.86 18.21 14.93
N ASP A 136 13.37 19.37 15.33
CA ASP A 136 12.69 20.67 15.18
C ASP A 136 11.26 20.68 15.77
N ILE A 137 11.09 20.14 16.99
CA ILE A 137 9.79 20.01 17.66
C ILE A 137 9.31 21.39 18.14
N THR A 138 8.24 21.90 17.53
CA THR A 138 7.55 23.15 17.91
C THR A 138 6.08 22.90 18.23
N ASP A 139 5.40 23.91 18.79
CA ASP A 139 3.95 23.86 19.01
C ASP A 139 3.16 23.71 17.70
N CYS A 140 1.98 23.11 17.79
CA CYS A 140 1.09 22.91 16.65
C CYS A 140 0.61 24.28 16.10
N PRO A 141 0.87 24.60 14.81
CA PRO A 141 0.43 25.85 14.21
C PRO A 141 -1.07 25.87 13.85
N TYR A 142 -1.75 24.73 13.99
CA TYR A 142 -3.17 24.56 13.71
C TYR A 142 -3.97 24.39 15.00
N GLY A 143 -5.23 24.83 14.99
CA GLY A 143 -6.10 24.79 16.15
C GLY A 143 -7.56 24.99 15.77
N LEU A 144 -8.31 25.68 16.63
CA LEU A 144 -9.76 25.83 16.50
C LEU A 144 -10.15 26.54 15.21
N SER A 145 -9.45 27.62 14.84
CA SER A 145 -9.72 28.34 13.58
C SER A 145 -9.56 27.45 12.36
N THR A 146 -8.53 26.59 12.35
CA THR A 146 -8.29 25.60 11.30
C THR A 146 -9.45 24.61 11.22
N VAL A 147 -9.85 24.03 12.35
CA VAL A 147 -10.94 23.04 12.44
C VAL A 147 -12.27 23.64 11.97
N LEU A 148 -12.57 24.89 12.34
CA LEU A 148 -13.77 25.59 11.88
C LEU A 148 -13.78 25.85 10.36
N GLY A 149 -12.60 25.90 9.73
CA GLY A 149 -12.46 26.00 8.26
C GLY A 149 -12.49 24.66 7.52
N MET A 150 -12.36 23.53 8.22
CA MET A 150 -12.42 22.20 7.61
C MET A 150 -13.86 21.90 7.14
N LYS A 151 -13.96 21.14 6.04
CA LYS A 151 -15.25 20.79 5.42
C LYS A 151 -15.47 19.28 5.43
N PRO A 152 -16.10 18.70 6.47
CA PRO A 152 -16.54 17.32 6.44
C PRO A 152 -17.56 17.11 5.33
N ARG A 153 -17.37 16.06 4.51
CA ARG A 153 -18.20 15.73 3.35
C ARG A 153 -18.75 14.32 3.47
N LYS A 154 -19.94 14.12 2.90
CA LYS A 154 -20.45 12.81 2.49
C LYS A 154 -20.18 12.65 1.00
N TYR A 155 -19.61 11.52 0.58
CA TYR A 155 -19.31 11.25 -0.82
C TYR A 155 -19.50 9.77 -1.14
N THR A 156 -19.59 9.45 -2.43
CA THR A 156 -19.66 8.10 -2.96
C THR A 156 -18.38 7.82 -3.75
N LEU A 157 -17.73 6.68 -3.52
CA LEU A 157 -16.53 6.31 -4.27
C LEU A 157 -16.90 5.82 -5.66
N LEU A 158 -16.20 6.31 -6.68
CA LEU A 158 -16.37 5.85 -8.07
C LEU A 158 -15.96 4.39 -8.28
N GLN A 159 -15.10 3.86 -7.40
CA GLN A 159 -14.54 2.51 -7.54
C GLN A 159 -15.55 1.40 -7.23
N ASP A 160 -16.47 1.63 -6.29
CA ASP A 160 -17.36 0.58 -5.75
C ASP A 160 -18.75 1.08 -5.32
N ASP A 161 -19.10 2.34 -5.64
CA ASP A 161 -20.36 3.01 -5.27
C ASP A 161 -20.68 3.03 -3.76
N THR A 162 -19.67 2.82 -2.90
CA THR A 162 -19.85 2.87 -1.45
C THR A 162 -19.89 4.30 -0.92
N ILE A 163 -20.75 4.54 0.09
CA ILE A 163 -20.94 5.86 0.70
C ILE A 163 -20.01 6.00 1.91
N HIS A 164 -19.27 7.11 1.96
CA HIS A 164 -18.33 7.44 3.02
C HIS A 164 -18.55 8.85 3.56
N ILE A 165 -18.04 9.07 4.77
CA ILE A 165 -17.90 10.40 5.38
C ILE A 165 -16.42 10.66 5.60
N GLY A 166 -15.96 11.85 5.24
CA GLY A 166 -14.56 12.23 5.43
C GLY A 166 -14.29 13.63 4.90
N PHE A 167 -13.11 13.82 4.31
CA PHE A 167 -12.68 15.10 3.76
C PHE A 167 -12.23 14.93 2.31
N VAL A 168 -12.35 16.00 1.52
CA VAL A 168 -11.73 16.10 0.21
C VAL A 168 -10.32 16.67 0.40
N ALA A 169 -9.29 15.94 -0.04
CA ALA A 169 -7.89 16.27 0.22
C ALA A 169 -7.51 17.68 -0.28
N GLN A 170 -8.00 18.07 -1.44
CA GLN A 170 -7.77 19.38 -2.05
C GLN A 170 -8.38 20.52 -1.22
N GLU A 171 -9.57 20.33 -0.65
CA GLU A 171 -10.21 21.32 0.23
C GLU A 171 -9.44 21.42 1.56
N LEU A 172 -9.07 20.27 2.14
CA LEU A 172 -8.32 20.23 3.39
C LEU A 172 -6.95 20.90 3.25
N LYS A 173 -6.25 20.71 2.12
CA LYS A 173 -4.94 21.30 1.87
C LYS A 173 -4.93 22.83 1.96
N GLN A 174 -6.05 23.49 1.66
CA GLN A 174 -6.17 24.95 1.76
C GLN A 174 -6.19 25.46 3.21
N VAL A 175 -6.58 24.62 4.16
CA VAL A 175 -6.70 24.99 5.58
C VAL A 175 -5.68 24.30 6.48
N CYS A 176 -5.32 23.05 6.17
CA CYS A 176 -4.36 22.22 6.91
C CYS A 176 -3.55 21.37 5.94
N ALA A 177 -2.42 21.90 5.47
CA ALA A 177 -1.64 21.30 4.40
C ALA A 177 -0.79 20.10 4.85
N ILE A 178 -0.26 20.11 6.08
CA ILE A 178 0.72 19.12 6.57
C ILE A 178 0.21 17.67 6.44
N PRO A 179 -1.04 17.33 6.78
CA PRO A 179 -1.56 15.96 6.67
C PRO A 179 -1.89 15.52 5.24
N VAL A 180 -1.75 16.38 4.23
CA VAL A 180 -2.17 16.09 2.85
C VAL A 180 -0.97 15.83 1.95
N SER A 181 -0.99 14.72 1.22
CA SER A 181 0.08 14.30 0.30
C SER A 181 -0.48 13.81 -1.04
N GLY A 182 0.39 13.40 -1.97
CA GLY A 182 0.04 12.97 -3.34
C GLY A 182 0.04 14.11 -4.37
N ASP A 183 -0.18 13.75 -5.63
CA ASP A 183 -0.11 14.68 -6.77
C ASP A 183 -1.51 15.19 -7.18
N PRO A 184 -1.82 16.50 -7.03
CA PRO A 184 -3.08 17.06 -7.52
C PRO A 184 -3.25 16.97 -9.04
N ASN A 185 -2.16 16.79 -9.79
CA ASN A 185 -2.14 16.74 -11.25
C ASN A 185 -1.87 15.32 -11.79
N SER A 186 -1.94 14.28 -10.95
CA SER A 186 -1.77 12.90 -11.40
C SER A 186 -2.78 12.60 -12.53
N PRO A 187 -2.32 12.19 -13.73
CA PRO A 187 -3.21 11.96 -14.86
C PRO A 187 -4.15 10.79 -14.57
N LEU A 188 -5.37 10.83 -15.13
CA LEU A 188 -6.28 9.69 -15.00
C LEU A 188 -5.78 8.53 -15.87
N HIS A 189 -5.78 7.32 -15.30
CA HIS A 189 -5.45 6.13 -16.05
C HIS A 189 -6.54 5.85 -17.12
N PRO A 190 -6.19 5.61 -18.39
CA PRO A 190 -7.16 5.54 -19.50
C PRO A 190 -8.28 4.50 -19.31
N GLU A 191 -7.97 3.37 -18.67
CA GLU A 191 -8.93 2.27 -18.51
C GLU A 191 -9.78 2.38 -17.24
N THR A 192 -9.21 2.91 -16.15
CA THR A 192 -9.88 2.92 -14.85
C THR A 192 -10.51 4.27 -14.53
N GLY A 193 -10.10 5.34 -15.23
CA GLY A 193 -10.52 6.71 -14.91
C GLY A 193 -10.03 7.21 -13.56
N LEU A 194 -9.12 6.48 -12.89
CA LEU A 194 -8.58 6.81 -11.57
C LEU A 194 -7.13 7.30 -11.71
N PRO A 195 -6.69 8.26 -10.87
CA PRO A 195 -5.30 8.67 -10.85
C PRO A 195 -4.42 7.55 -10.23
N PRO A 196 -3.24 7.25 -10.78
CA PRO A 196 -2.29 6.33 -10.18
C PRO A 196 -1.62 6.89 -8.91
N ASP A 197 -1.58 8.21 -8.71
CA ASP A 197 -1.09 8.84 -7.46
C ASP A 197 -2.12 9.85 -6.92
N PRO A 198 -3.25 9.37 -6.34
CA PRO A 198 -4.27 10.26 -5.80
C PRO A 198 -3.76 11.05 -4.60
N MET A 199 -4.30 12.24 -4.39
CA MET A 199 -4.09 12.94 -3.12
C MET A 199 -4.70 12.16 -1.95
N GLY A 200 -3.94 12.02 -0.87
CA GLY A 200 -4.32 11.31 0.35
C GLY A 200 -4.25 12.20 1.59
N ILE A 201 -4.92 11.76 2.66
CA ILE A 201 -4.96 12.46 3.95
C ILE A 201 -4.46 11.51 5.05
N ASP A 202 -3.47 11.94 5.81
CA ASP A 202 -3.13 11.34 7.09
C ASP A 202 -4.14 11.79 8.16
N LEU A 203 -5.23 11.02 8.27
CA LEU A 203 -6.27 11.26 9.26
C LEU A 203 -5.76 11.15 10.70
N ALA A 204 -4.70 10.37 10.96
CA ALA A 204 -4.14 10.24 12.30
C ALA A 204 -3.50 11.55 12.76
N SER A 205 -2.79 12.25 11.86
CA SER A 205 -2.21 13.57 12.17
C SER A 205 -3.27 14.63 12.49
N LEU A 206 -4.47 14.54 11.92
CA LEU A 206 -5.57 15.48 12.25
C LEU A 206 -6.02 15.38 13.72
N THR A 207 -5.81 14.25 14.39
CA THR A 207 -6.17 14.10 15.81
C THR A 207 -5.41 15.09 16.72
N ALA A 208 -4.15 15.40 16.39
CA ALA A 208 -3.38 16.41 17.12
C ALA A 208 -3.94 17.82 16.92
N VAL A 209 -4.39 18.15 15.70
CA VAL A 209 -5.05 19.43 15.38
C VAL A 209 -6.37 19.56 16.13
N LEU A 210 -7.18 18.49 16.15
CA LEU A 210 -8.43 18.45 16.91
C LEU A 210 -8.19 18.59 18.41
N CYS A 211 -7.15 17.95 18.96
CA CYS A 211 -6.76 18.11 20.37
C CYS A 211 -6.44 19.58 20.69
N LYS A 212 -5.64 20.25 19.85
CA LYS A 212 -5.32 21.67 20.02
C LYS A 212 -6.56 22.55 19.94
N ALA A 213 -7.46 22.29 19.01
CA ALA A 213 -8.72 23.01 18.89
C ALA A 213 -9.60 22.89 20.14
N ILE A 214 -9.66 21.70 20.75
CA ILE A 214 -10.40 21.47 22.00
C ILE A 214 -9.77 22.25 23.16
N GLN A 215 -8.43 22.28 23.25
CA GLN A 215 -7.72 23.07 24.27
C GLN A 215 -8.05 24.57 24.15
N GLU A 216 -8.02 25.11 22.92
CA GLU A 216 -8.38 26.51 22.65
C GLU A 216 -9.85 26.81 22.95
N GLN A 217 -10.76 25.90 22.58
CA GLN A 217 -12.17 26.02 22.91
C GLN A 217 -12.40 26.04 24.44
N ASN A 218 -11.69 25.21 25.19
CA ASN A 218 -11.77 25.19 26.66
C ASN A 218 -11.25 26.50 27.28
N GLN A 219 -10.20 27.10 26.70
CA GLN A 219 -9.72 28.41 27.12
C GLN A 219 -10.79 29.48 26.91
N LEU A 220 -11.41 29.54 25.72
CA LEU A 220 -12.50 30.48 25.43
C LEU A 220 -13.68 30.31 26.39
N ILE A 221 -14.05 29.07 26.73
CA ILE A 221 -15.10 28.80 27.72
C ILE A 221 -14.72 29.35 29.09
N THR A 222 -13.46 29.18 29.50
CA THR A 222 -12.96 29.68 30.79
C THR A 222 -13.00 31.21 30.86
N ASP A 223 -12.56 31.87 29.79
CA ASP A 223 -12.56 33.33 29.68
C ASP A 223 -13.98 33.90 29.67
N LEU A 224 -14.90 33.26 28.93
CA LEU A 224 -16.31 33.66 28.89
C LEU A 224 -16.98 33.50 30.26
N ARG A 225 -16.72 32.42 30.99
CA ARG A 225 -17.24 32.21 32.35
C ARG A 225 -16.76 33.30 33.31
N ALA A 226 -15.47 33.62 33.28
CA ALA A 226 -14.91 34.69 34.11
C ALA A 226 -15.55 36.05 33.80
N ARG A 227 -15.78 36.35 32.52
CA ARG A 227 -16.45 37.58 32.10
C ARG A 227 -17.91 37.65 32.56
N ILE A 228 -18.65 36.55 32.43
CA ILE A 228 -20.04 36.45 32.92
C ILE A 228 -20.08 36.72 34.43
N GLU A 229 -19.20 36.11 35.21
CA GLU A 229 -19.16 36.31 36.66
C GLU A 229 -18.90 37.76 37.07
N ILE A 230 -18.02 38.46 36.34
CA ILE A 230 -17.75 39.89 36.54
C ILE A 230 -19.00 40.71 36.20
N LEU A 231 -19.68 40.40 35.10
CA LEU A 231 -20.89 41.11 34.67
C LEU A 231 -22.04 40.89 35.66
N GLU A 232 -22.25 39.67 36.12
CA GLU A 232 -23.28 39.35 37.13
C GLU A 232 -23.04 40.08 38.45
N ARG A 233 -21.78 40.19 38.89
CA ARG A 233 -21.42 41.00 40.07
C ARG A 233 -21.77 42.48 39.87
N LYS A 234 -21.44 43.06 38.71
CA LYS A 234 -21.78 44.46 38.39
C LYS A 234 -23.29 44.71 38.39
N THR A 235 -24.07 43.79 37.81
CA THR A 235 -25.54 43.92 37.77
C THR A 235 -26.16 43.85 39.16
N LYS A 236 -25.67 42.99 40.06
CA LYS A 236 -26.14 42.92 41.46
C LYS A 236 -25.79 44.17 42.29
N LEU A 237 -24.76 44.92 41.89
CA LEU A 237 -24.32 46.14 42.57
C LEU A 237 -25.02 47.40 42.05
N MET A 238 -25.77 47.33 40.95
CA MET A 238 -26.61 48.45 40.51
C MET A 238 -27.91 48.45 41.33
N PRO A 239 -28.23 49.55 42.04
CA PRO A 239 -29.50 49.65 42.75
C PRO A 239 -30.65 49.60 41.74
N ALA A 240 -31.72 48.88 42.07
CA ALA A 240 -32.95 48.90 41.29
C ALA A 240 -33.45 50.35 41.19
N LEU A 241 -33.59 50.86 39.96
CA LEU A 241 -34.25 52.12 39.65
C LEU A 241 -35.76 51.99 39.80
#